data_AF-A0A2I2A6N6-F1
#
_entry.id   AF-A0A2I2A6N6-F1
#
_cell.length_a   1.000
_cell.length_b   1.000
_cell.length_c   1.000
_cell.angle_alpha   90.00
_cell.angle_beta   90.00
_cell.angle_gamma   90.00
#
_symmetry.space_group_name_H-M   'P 1'
#
loop_
_entity.id
_entity.type
_entity.pdbx_description
1 polymer ?
#
loop_
_entity_poly.entity_id
_entity_poly.type
_entity_poly.pdbx_seq_one_letter_code
_entity_poly.pdbx_strand_id
1 'polypeptide(L)'
;MKNIKLEQVKELLVTLEQQNYDAASRVLDGIVAHRDNDLLHQVEEIAHNLHETLDGFGDDAKLLQHTKQDLPDTTERLQYVIETTEEASNKTLSSAENGLALLETLADSIDGASQRKLIEDAKHELNEIIMAQSFQDLTGQVLNRVIMLVGSVEQSLVDLIEKSGIQLDDIVISQPSAQDHKSQEMKGLGPNVTQSSQKNVVKSQQDVDDLLDDLGI
;
A
#
# COMPACT_ATOMS: atom_id res chain seq x y z
N MET A 1 -18.68 -41.48 -5.13
CA MET A 1 -19.27 -42.84 -5.05
C MET A 1 -20.52 -43.05 -5.94
N LYS A 2 -20.89 -42.12 -6.85
CA LYS A 2 -22.12 -42.19 -7.66
C LYS A 2 -21.94 -42.67 -9.12
N ASN A 3 -20.78 -43.21 -9.51
CA ASN A 3 -20.48 -43.49 -10.94
C ASN A 3 -20.24 -44.97 -11.31
N ILE A 4 -20.57 -45.91 -10.43
CA ILE A 4 -20.65 -47.33 -10.84
C ILE A 4 -22.13 -47.64 -11.08
N LYS A 5 -22.53 -47.81 -12.35
CA LYS A 5 -23.92 -48.14 -12.69
C LYS A 5 -24.21 -49.58 -12.28
N LEU A 6 -25.35 -49.80 -11.61
CA LEU A 6 -25.76 -51.12 -11.13
C LEU A 6 -25.75 -52.19 -12.23
N GLU A 7 -26.04 -51.79 -13.47
CA GLU A 7 -25.98 -52.64 -14.66
C GLU A 7 -24.57 -53.17 -14.97
N GLN A 8 -23.51 -52.36 -14.79
CA GLN A 8 -22.12 -52.77 -15.02
C GLN A 8 -21.64 -53.77 -13.94
N VAL A 9 -22.14 -53.63 -12.70
CA VAL A 9 -21.85 -54.56 -11.61
C VAL A 9 -22.57 -55.90 -11.82
N LYS A 10 -23.80 -55.87 -12.32
CA LYS A 10 -24.55 -57.07 -12.69
C LYS A 10 -23.90 -57.80 -13.86
N GLU A 11 -23.43 -57.08 -14.88
CA GLU A 11 -22.72 -57.65 -16.03
C GLU A 11 -21.38 -58.30 -15.61
N LEU A 12 -20.64 -57.66 -14.70
CA LEU A 12 -19.44 -58.23 -14.10
C LEU A 12 -19.77 -59.51 -13.29
N LEU A 13 -20.87 -59.51 -12.53
CA LEU A 13 -21.31 -60.68 -11.76
C LEU A 13 -21.65 -61.86 -12.68
N VAL A 14 -22.42 -61.62 -13.74
CA VAL A 14 -22.83 -62.65 -14.72
C VAL A 14 -21.62 -63.24 -15.45
N THR A 15 -20.65 -62.41 -15.83
CA THR A 15 -19.44 -62.88 -16.52
C THR A 15 -18.52 -63.69 -15.61
N LEU A 16 -18.46 -63.35 -14.32
CA LEU A 16 -17.77 -64.13 -13.29
C LEU A 16 -18.49 -65.46 -12.98
N GLU A 17 -19.82 -65.47 -12.92
CA GLU A 17 -20.63 -66.68 -12.72
C GLU A 17 -20.47 -67.69 -13.88
N GLN A 18 -20.23 -67.20 -15.10
CA GLN A 18 -19.99 -68.01 -16.29
C GLN A 18 -18.51 -68.45 -16.45
N GLN A 19 -17.65 -68.19 -15.46
CA GLN A 19 -16.19 -68.44 -15.50
C GLN A 19 -15.47 -67.78 -16.69
N ASN A 20 -16.05 -66.73 -17.27
CA ASN A 20 -15.45 -66.01 -18.39
C ASN A 20 -14.62 -64.83 -17.87
N TYR A 21 -13.42 -65.15 -17.38
CA TYR A 21 -12.52 -64.19 -16.76
C TYR A 21 -12.01 -63.10 -17.73
N ASP A 22 -11.91 -63.40 -19.02
CA ASP A 22 -11.51 -62.41 -20.04
C ASP A 22 -12.58 -61.32 -20.23
N ALA A 23 -13.85 -61.71 -20.25
CA ALA A 23 -14.96 -60.75 -20.32
C ALA A 23 -15.09 -59.95 -19.02
N ALA A 24 -14.90 -60.59 -17.87
CA ALA A 24 -14.92 -59.92 -16.57
C ALA A 24 -13.79 -58.88 -16.44
N SER A 25 -12.58 -59.18 -16.92
CA SER A 25 -11.46 -58.23 -16.93
C SER A 25 -11.80 -56.99 -17.76
N ARG A 26 -12.40 -57.15 -18.95
CA ARG A 26 -12.79 -56.01 -19.80
C ARG A 26 -13.83 -55.11 -19.16
N VAL A 27 -14.80 -55.69 -18.46
CA VAL A 27 -15.82 -54.92 -17.72
C VAL A 27 -15.17 -54.17 -16.55
N LEU A 28 -14.24 -54.82 -15.83
CA LEU A 28 -13.48 -54.19 -14.75
C LEU A 28 -12.60 -53.05 -15.26
N ASP A 29 -11.88 -53.24 -16.36
CA ASP A 29 -11.04 -52.22 -17.00
C ASP A 29 -11.88 -51.02 -17.45
N GLY A 30 -13.09 -51.25 -17.96
CA GLY A 30 -14.03 -50.19 -18.31
C GLY A 30 -14.51 -49.39 -17.10
N ILE A 31 -14.73 -50.04 -15.94
CA ILE A 31 -15.10 -49.37 -14.69
C ILE A 31 -13.93 -48.55 -14.13
N VAL A 32 -12.71 -49.10 -14.17
CA VAL A 32 -11.49 -48.41 -13.72
C VAL A 32 -11.20 -47.20 -14.60
N ALA A 33 -11.28 -47.35 -15.93
CA ALA A 33 -11.05 -46.25 -16.87
C ALA A 33 -12.05 -45.09 -16.71
N HIS A 34 -13.32 -45.39 -16.36
CA HIS A 34 -14.33 -44.37 -16.06
C HIS A 34 -13.99 -43.60 -14.78
N ARG A 35 -13.57 -44.33 -13.73
CA ARG A 35 -13.14 -43.73 -12.46
C ARG A 35 -11.90 -42.84 -12.66
N ASP A 36 -10.95 -43.27 -13.46
CA ASP A 36 -9.73 -42.50 -13.72
C ASP A 36 -10.01 -41.24 -14.53
N ASN A 37 -10.95 -41.29 -15.49
CA ASN A 37 -11.43 -40.10 -16.21
C ASN A 37 -12.15 -39.12 -15.28
N ASP A 38 -13.01 -39.60 -14.38
CA ASP A 38 -13.71 -38.74 -13.42
C ASP A 38 -12.73 -38.05 -12.46
N LEU A 39 -11.68 -38.77 -12.01
CA LEU A 39 -10.65 -38.20 -11.16
C LEU A 39 -9.81 -37.15 -11.91
N LEU A 40 -9.44 -37.41 -13.16
CA LEU A 40 -8.76 -36.44 -14.01
C LEU A 40 -9.62 -35.19 -14.24
N HIS A 41 -10.90 -35.36 -14.57
CA HIS A 41 -11.82 -34.24 -14.77
C HIS A 41 -12.02 -33.42 -13.49
N GLN A 42 -12.05 -34.05 -12.32
CA GLN A 42 -12.09 -33.33 -11.04
C GLN A 42 -10.81 -32.55 -10.77
N VAL A 43 -9.64 -33.11 -11.10
CA VAL A 43 -8.37 -32.41 -10.97
C VAL A 43 -8.30 -31.24 -11.96
N GLU A 44 -8.80 -31.40 -13.18
CA GLU A 44 -8.91 -30.34 -14.19
C GLU A 44 -9.89 -29.24 -13.75
N GLU A 45 -11.04 -29.59 -13.17
CA GLU A 45 -12.01 -28.63 -12.63
C GLU A 45 -11.44 -27.87 -11.42
N ILE A 46 -10.70 -28.55 -10.54
CA ILE A 46 -9.99 -27.91 -9.41
C ILE A 46 -8.88 -26.99 -9.93
N ALA A 47 -8.10 -27.43 -10.93
CA ALA A 47 -7.05 -26.62 -11.54
C ALA A 47 -7.64 -25.40 -12.25
N HIS A 48 -8.77 -25.55 -12.94
CA HIS A 48 -9.47 -24.46 -13.60
C HIS A 48 -10.07 -23.48 -12.60
N ASN A 49 -10.75 -23.95 -11.56
CA ASN A 49 -11.29 -23.08 -10.50
C ASN A 49 -10.17 -22.35 -9.74
N LEU A 50 -9.04 -23.01 -9.48
CA LEU A 50 -7.85 -22.37 -8.92
C LEU A 50 -7.29 -21.31 -9.87
N HIS A 51 -7.24 -21.63 -11.17
CA HIS A 51 -6.78 -20.71 -12.20
C HIS A 51 -7.70 -19.49 -12.34
N GLU A 52 -9.02 -19.66 -12.43
CA GLU A 52 -10.00 -18.55 -12.44
C GLU A 52 -9.93 -17.73 -11.15
N THR A 53 -9.72 -18.36 -9.99
CA THR A 53 -9.54 -17.64 -8.73
C THR A 53 -8.26 -16.80 -8.74
N LEU A 54 -7.15 -17.35 -9.23
CA LEU A 54 -5.88 -16.63 -9.38
C LEU A 54 -5.93 -15.56 -10.47
N ASP A 55 -6.67 -15.78 -11.55
CA ASP A 55 -6.88 -14.84 -12.65
C ASP A 55 -7.79 -13.67 -12.21
N GLY A 56 -8.79 -13.94 -11.36
CA GLY A 56 -9.57 -12.90 -10.68
C GLY A 56 -8.74 -12.02 -9.74
N PHE A 57 -7.67 -12.56 -9.13
CA PHE A 57 -6.65 -11.75 -8.45
C PHE A 57 -5.75 -10.98 -9.43
N GLY A 58 -5.60 -11.46 -10.66
CA GLY A 58 -4.89 -10.82 -11.77
C GLY A 58 -5.60 -9.57 -12.31
N ASP A 59 -6.94 -9.53 -12.34
CA ASP A 59 -7.69 -8.31 -12.67
C ASP A 59 -7.53 -7.22 -11.59
N ASP A 60 -7.37 -7.63 -10.32
CA ASP A 60 -6.97 -6.74 -9.21
C ASP A 60 -5.46 -6.42 -9.23
N ALA A 61 -4.67 -6.95 -10.17
CA ALA A 61 -3.24 -6.64 -10.24
C ALA A 61 -2.97 -5.18 -10.60
N LYS A 62 -3.91 -4.47 -11.25
CA LYS A 62 -3.86 -3.00 -11.35
C LYS A 62 -3.94 -2.33 -9.98
N LEU A 63 -4.85 -2.77 -9.10
CA LEU A 63 -4.92 -2.27 -7.73
C LEU A 63 -3.63 -2.62 -6.96
N LEU A 64 -3.09 -3.82 -7.14
CA LEU A 64 -1.82 -4.23 -6.52
C LEU A 64 -0.62 -3.43 -7.05
N GLN A 65 -0.60 -3.06 -8.34
CA GLN A 65 0.44 -2.24 -8.95
C GLN A 65 0.37 -0.78 -8.47
N HIS A 66 -0.83 -0.20 -8.41
CA HIS A 66 -1.06 1.10 -7.78
C HIS A 66 -0.65 1.07 -6.30
N THR A 67 -1.01 0.02 -5.56
CA THR A 67 -0.64 -0.17 -4.16
C THR A 67 0.89 -0.25 -3.99
N LYS A 68 1.60 -0.95 -4.87
CA LYS A 68 3.07 -1.05 -4.86
C LYS A 68 3.78 0.28 -5.10
N GLN A 69 3.16 1.21 -5.84
CA GLN A 69 3.76 2.52 -6.15
C GLN A 69 3.27 3.65 -5.23
N ASP A 70 1.99 3.63 -4.84
CA ASP A 70 1.33 4.76 -4.18
C ASP A 70 1.36 4.67 -2.65
N LEU A 71 1.39 3.45 -2.07
CA LEU A 71 1.54 3.30 -0.62
C LEU A 71 2.92 3.77 -0.11
N PRO A 72 4.06 3.35 -0.71
CA PRO A 72 5.37 3.83 -0.26
C PRO A 72 5.50 5.35 -0.34
N ASP A 73 5.00 5.94 -1.43
CA ASP A 73 4.98 7.40 -1.63
C ASP A 73 4.14 8.11 -0.55
N THR A 74 2.99 7.53 -0.20
CA THR A 74 2.12 8.09 0.85
C THR A 74 2.79 7.99 2.22
N THR A 75 3.41 6.86 2.55
CA THR A 75 4.15 6.67 3.81
C THR A 75 5.29 7.68 3.93
N GLU A 76 6.06 7.90 2.86
CA GLU A 76 7.17 8.87 2.82
C GLU A 76 6.67 10.32 2.94
N ARG A 77 5.58 10.69 2.28
CA ARG A 77 4.94 12.02 2.45
C ARG A 77 4.44 12.24 3.87
N LEU A 78 3.82 11.23 4.49
CA LEU A 78 3.37 11.32 5.88
C LEU A 78 4.55 11.51 6.83
N GLN A 79 5.66 10.80 6.60
CA GLN A 79 6.89 10.96 7.37
C GLN A 79 7.44 12.39 7.24
N TYR A 80 7.48 12.94 6.03
CA TYR A 80 7.90 14.33 5.80
C TYR A 80 7.01 15.35 6.54
N VAL A 81 5.70 15.14 6.55
CA VAL A 81 4.76 16.03 7.27
C VAL A 81 5.02 15.98 8.78
N ILE A 82 5.28 14.81 9.36
CA ILE A 82 5.67 14.70 10.79
C ILE A 82 6.93 15.51 11.06
N GLU A 83 7.99 15.25 10.31
CA GLU A 83 9.29 15.88 10.55
C GLU A 83 9.20 17.41 10.42
N THR A 84 8.53 17.88 9.36
CA THR A 84 8.34 19.32 9.12
C THR A 84 7.46 19.97 10.20
N THR A 85 6.42 19.27 10.68
CA THR A 85 5.57 19.80 11.76
C THR A 85 6.28 19.77 13.12
N GLU A 86 7.14 18.79 13.37
CA GLU A 86 8.00 18.71 14.54
C GLU A 86 9.03 19.84 14.57
N GLU A 87 9.72 20.07 13.45
CA GLU A 87 10.66 21.18 13.31
C GLU A 87 9.97 22.54 13.52
N ALA A 88 8.82 22.75 12.87
CA ALA A 88 8.05 23.98 12.99
C ALA A 88 7.61 24.24 14.44
N SER A 89 7.14 23.21 15.15
CA SER A 89 6.74 23.33 16.54
C SER A 89 7.93 23.63 17.47
N ASN A 90 9.04 22.91 17.32
CA ASN A 90 10.27 23.16 18.08
C ASN A 90 10.75 24.61 17.90
N LYS A 91 10.63 25.14 16.68
CA LYS A 91 10.94 26.54 16.36
C LYS A 91 9.97 27.52 17.01
N THR A 92 8.67 27.21 17.04
CA THR A 92 7.65 28.01 17.74
C THR A 92 7.91 28.03 19.24
N LEU A 93 8.19 26.88 19.86
CA LEU A 93 8.52 26.76 21.28
C LEU A 93 9.76 27.59 21.64
N SER A 94 10.84 27.41 20.91
CA SER A 94 12.07 28.18 21.10
C SER A 94 11.84 29.69 20.96
N SER A 95 10.99 30.10 20.01
CA SER A 95 10.66 31.51 19.79
C SER A 95 9.81 32.08 20.93
N ALA A 96 8.87 31.31 21.46
CA ALA A 96 8.06 31.69 22.62
C ALA A 96 8.90 31.82 23.89
N GLU A 97 9.81 30.87 24.16
CA GLU A 97 10.74 30.90 25.29
C GLU A 97 11.68 32.12 25.22
N ASN A 98 12.24 32.40 24.03
CA ASN A 98 13.05 33.60 23.82
C ASN A 98 12.23 34.88 24.03
N GLY A 99 10.97 34.90 23.60
CA GLY A 99 10.04 36.00 23.85
C GLY A 99 9.81 36.24 25.34
N LEU A 100 9.60 35.16 26.12
CA LEU A 100 9.47 35.25 27.58
C LEU A 100 10.72 35.81 28.25
N ALA A 101 11.92 35.36 27.86
CA ALA A 101 13.18 35.86 28.40
C ALA A 101 13.41 37.35 28.10
N LEU A 102 13.05 37.81 26.90
CA LEU A 102 13.10 39.22 26.53
C LEU A 102 12.09 40.05 27.34
N LEU A 103 10.87 39.54 27.51
CA LEU A 103 9.84 40.19 28.33
C LEU A 103 10.24 40.28 29.80
N GLU A 104 10.94 39.29 30.34
CA GLU A 104 11.45 39.31 31.71
C GLU A 104 12.57 40.35 31.89
N THR A 105 13.52 40.39 30.96
CA THR A 105 14.57 41.44 30.93
C THR A 105 13.95 42.84 30.81
N LEU A 106 12.87 42.96 30.03
CA LEU A 106 12.13 44.20 29.85
C LEU A 106 11.34 44.57 31.13
N ALA A 107 10.75 43.60 31.82
CA ALA A 107 10.04 43.83 33.08
C ALA A 107 10.96 44.40 34.17
N ASP A 108 12.20 43.90 34.24
CA ASP A 108 13.20 44.32 35.22
C ASP A 108 13.72 45.75 34.97
N SER A 109 13.65 46.23 33.72
CA SER A 109 14.14 47.56 33.34
C SER A 109 13.07 48.66 33.34
N ILE A 110 11.81 48.32 33.65
CA ILE A 110 10.69 49.27 33.62
C ILE A 110 10.03 49.43 35.00
N ASP A 111 9.86 50.70 35.40
CA ASP A 111 9.20 51.09 36.66
C ASP A 111 7.71 51.46 36.50
N GLY A 112 7.20 51.58 35.28
CA GLY A 112 5.81 51.98 35.02
C GLY A 112 4.79 50.85 35.21
N ALA A 113 3.78 51.07 36.07
CA ALA A 113 2.74 50.09 36.37
C ALA A 113 1.92 49.65 35.14
N SER A 114 1.63 50.57 34.21
CA SER A 114 0.89 50.25 32.98
C SER A 114 1.70 49.38 32.02
N GLN A 115 3.02 49.61 31.90
CA GLN A 115 3.89 48.78 31.07
C GLN A 115 4.08 47.39 31.67
N ARG A 116 4.22 47.27 33.00
CA ARG A 116 4.31 45.96 33.67
C ARG A 116 3.07 45.10 33.42
N LYS A 117 1.88 45.70 33.43
CA LYS A 117 0.65 44.98 33.10
C LYS A 117 0.67 44.41 31.67
N LEU A 118 1.05 45.22 30.68
CA LEU A 118 1.15 44.76 29.29
C LEU A 118 2.18 43.62 29.12
N ILE A 119 3.27 43.66 29.88
CA ILE A 119 4.29 42.61 29.85
C ILE A 119 3.76 41.31 30.46
N GLU A 120 3.05 41.38 31.59
CA GLU A 120 2.42 40.20 32.18
C GLU A 120 1.34 39.61 31.26
N ASP A 121 0.53 40.45 30.63
CA ASP A 121 -0.46 40.01 29.63
C ASP A 121 0.24 39.31 28.45
N ALA A 122 1.35 39.86 27.94
CA ALA A 122 2.13 39.24 26.86
C ALA A 122 2.82 37.93 27.27
N LYS A 123 3.33 37.85 28.51
CA LYS A 123 3.89 36.60 29.07
C LYS A 123 2.82 35.52 29.19
N HIS A 124 1.60 35.89 29.56
CA HIS A 124 0.49 34.95 29.65
C HIS A 124 0.17 34.35 28.27
N GLU A 125 0.05 35.17 27.23
CA GLU A 125 -0.20 34.71 25.86
C GLU A 125 0.90 33.76 25.34
N LEU A 126 2.18 34.06 25.62
CA LEU A 126 3.27 33.17 25.23
C LEU A 126 3.24 31.83 25.99
N ASN A 127 2.89 31.84 27.28
CA ASN A 127 2.72 30.61 28.05
C ASN A 127 1.55 29.76 27.53
N GLU A 128 0.44 30.38 27.11
CA GLU A 128 -0.66 29.66 26.46
C GLU A 128 -0.21 28.99 25.15
N ILE A 129 0.64 29.65 24.36
CA ILE A 129 1.23 29.04 23.15
C ILE A 129 2.08 27.82 23.53
N ILE A 130 2.96 27.93 24.53
CA ILE A 130 3.81 26.82 24.99
C ILE A 130 2.94 25.65 25.47
N MET A 131 1.90 25.91 26.27
CA MET A 131 0.97 24.88 26.73
C MET A 131 0.21 24.24 25.57
N ALA A 132 -0.26 25.01 24.60
CA ALA A 132 -0.96 24.49 23.43
C ALA A 132 -0.06 23.56 22.59
N GLN A 133 1.23 23.88 22.46
CA GLN A 133 2.19 23.02 21.75
C GLN A 133 2.47 21.69 22.45
N SER A 134 2.18 21.55 23.76
CA SER A 134 2.32 20.25 24.45
C SER A 134 1.41 19.15 23.87
N PHE A 135 0.30 19.50 23.21
CA PHE A 135 -0.55 18.54 22.50
C PHE A 135 0.10 17.94 21.25
N GLN A 136 1.08 18.63 20.68
CA GLN A 136 1.79 18.17 19.49
C GLN A 136 2.74 17.01 19.82
N ASP A 137 3.27 16.89 21.04
CA ASP A 137 4.02 15.70 21.49
C ASP A 137 3.14 14.43 21.45
N LEU A 138 1.93 14.51 21.99
CA LEU A 138 0.97 13.40 21.94
C LEU A 138 0.53 13.09 20.51
N THR A 139 0.31 14.13 19.70
CA THR A 139 -0.10 13.97 18.29
C THR A 139 1.01 13.34 17.46
N GLY A 140 2.27 13.73 17.68
CA GLY A 140 3.44 13.14 17.03
C GLY A 140 3.61 11.66 17.38
N GLN A 141 3.43 11.28 18.65
CA GLN A 141 3.47 9.88 19.06
C GLN A 141 2.37 9.02 18.40
N VAL A 142 1.14 9.52 18.36
CA VAL A 142 0.03 8.83 17.70
C VAL A 142 0.29 8.67 16.20
N LEU A 143 0.74 9.73 15.54
CA LEU A 143 0.98 9.73 14.09
C LEU A 143 2.14 8.79 13.72
N ASN A 144 3.24 8.79 14.49
CA ASN A 144 4.33 7.82 14.34
C ASN A 144 3.83 6.36 14.45
N ARG A 145 2.93 6.08 15.40
CA ARG A 145 2.34 4.74 15.55
C ARG A 145 1.45 4.36 14.38
N VAL A 146 0.70 5.31 13.82
CA VAL A 146 -0.11 5.09 12.61
C VAL A 146 0.78 4.80 11.41
N ILE A 147 1.88 5.54 11.21
CA ILE A 147 2.83 5.28 10.12
C ILE A 147 3.44 3.88 10.24
N MET A 148 3.88 3.49 11.44
CA MET A 148 4.42 2.14 11.66
C MET A 148 3.40 1.04 11.33
N LEU A 149 2.12 1.27 11.65
CA LEU A 149 1.05 0.34 11.31
C LEU A 149 0.80 0.28 9.80
N VAL A 150 0.75 1.43 9.13
CA VAL A 150 0.58 1.54 7.68
C VAL A 150 1.75 0.87 6.95
N GLY A 151 2.99 1.12 7.38
CA GLY A 151 4.19 0.46 6.83
C GLY A 151 4.19 -1.05 7.05
N SER A 152 3.64 -1.55 8.16
CA SER A 152 3.47 -2.99 8.37
C SER A 152 2.43 -3.62 7.42
N VAL A 153 1.36 -2.89 7.11
CA VAL A 153 0.35 -3.31 6.14
C VAL A 153 0.94 -3.29 4.73
N GLU A 154 1.70 -2.25 4.40
CA GLU A 154 2.45 -2.13 3.15
C GLU A 154 3.37 -3.33 2.94
N GLN A 155 4.21 -3.66 3.92
CA GLN A 155 5.11 -4.81 3.82
C GLN A 155 4.34 -6.13 3.63
N SER A 156 3.21 -6.29 4.32
CA SER A 156 2.38 -7.50 4.18
C SER A 156 1.75 -7.61 2.79
N LEU A 157 1.37 -6.49 2.18
CA LEU A 157 0.84 -6.44 0.82
C LEU A 157 1.94 -6.69 -0.22
N VAL A 158 3.12 -6.12 -0.05
CA VAL A 158 4.29 -6.38 -0.91
C VAL A 158 4.66 -7.86 -0.87
N ASP A 159 4.76 -8.44 0.33
CA ASP A 159 5.03 -9.88 0.54
C ASP A 159 3.98 -10.77 -0.13
N LEU A 160 2.70 -10.37 -0.09
CA LEU A 160 1.61 -11.12 -0.71
C LEU A 160 1.71 -11.07 -2.23
N ILE A 161 2.02 -9.89 -2.79
CA ILE A 161 2.25 -9.70 -4.23
C ILE A 161 3.42 -10.57 -4.70
N GLU A 162 4.55 -10.57 -3.97
CA GLU A 162 5.72 -11.38 -4.32
C GLU A 162 5.44 -12.88 -4.23
N LYS A 163 4.74 -13.34 -3.19
CA LYS A 163 4.42 -14.75 -2.98
C LYS A 163 3.33 -15.28 -3.91
N SER A 164 2.45 -14.40 -4.41
CA SER A 164 1.41 -14.78 -5.37
C SER A 164 1.97 -15.14 -6.75
N GLY A 165 3.26 -14.91 -7.02
CA GLY A 165 3.90 -15.27 -8.29
C GLY A 165 3.41 -14.46 -9.49
N ILE A 166 2.60 -13.41 -9.27
CA ILE A 166 2.17 -12.49 -10.31
C ILE A 166 3.40 -11.67 -10.71
N GLN A 167 4.02 -12.00 -11.84
CA GLN A 167 4.98 -11.11 -12.50
C GLN A 167 4.18 -9.90 -13.02
N LEU A 168 4.18 -8.80 -12.25
CA LEU A 168 3.54 -7.54 -12.63
C LEU A 168 4.09 -6.96 -13.96
N ASP A 169 5.22 -7.47 -14.44
CA ASP A 169 5.86 -7.07 -15.70
C ASP A 169 5.18 -7.67 -16.95
N ASP A 170 4.38 -8.73 -16.80
CA ASP A 170 3.65 -9.38 -17.92
C ASP A 170 2.26 -8.77 -18.18
N ILE A 171 1.82 -7.85 -17.32
CA ILE A 171 0.57 -7.10 -17.51
C ILE A 171 0.86 -5.97 -18.49
N VAL A 172 0.71 -6.26 -19.79
CA VAL A 172 0.74 -5.26 -20.85
C VAL A 172 -0.38 -4.25 -20.59
N ILE A 173 0.00 -3.06 -20.13
CA ILE A 173 -0.88 -1.89 -20.10
C ILE A 173 -1.24 -1.59 -21.56
N SER A 174 -2.42 -2.03 -21.97
CA SER A 174 -3.08 -1.45 -23.15
C SER A 174 -3.12 0.06 -22.95
N GLN A 175 -2.66 0.79 -23.97
CA GLN A 175 -2.38 2.23 -24.01
C GLN A 175 -3.12 3.09 -22.96
N PRO A 176 -2.43 4.04 -22.31
CA PRO A 176 -3.00 4.84 -21.22
C PRO A 176 -4.31 5.49 -21.65
N SER A 177 -5.35 5.32 -20.85
CA SER A 177 -6.63 5.99 -21.08
C SER A 177 -6.47 7.47 -20.72
N ALA A 178 -7.25 8.37 -21.34
CA ALA A 178 -7.21 9.80 -21.02
C ALA A 178 -7.51 10.14 -19.53
N GLN A 179 -8.04 9.18 -18.76
CA GLN A 179 -8.21 9.26 -17.30
C GLN A 179 -6.92 8.97 -16.52
N ASP A 180 -6.02 8.12 -17.02
CA ASP A 180 -4.75 7.81 -16.35
C ASP A 180 -3.78 9.00 -16.40
N HIS A 181 -3.82 9.77 -17.49
CA HIS A 181 -3.03 11.00 -17.63
C HIS A 181 -3.40 12.04 -16.56
N LYS A 182 -4.69 12.21 -16.21
CA LYS A 182 -5.10 13.14 -15.15
C LYS A 182 -4.62 12.70 -13.77
N SER A 183 -4.66 11.40 -13.47
CA SER A 183 -4.17 10.86 -12.19
C SER A 183 -2.65 10.99 -12.06
N GLN A 184 -1.91 10.85 -13.17
CA GLN A 184 -0.47 11.09 -13.22
C GLN A 184 -0.11 12.58 -13.13
N GLU A 185 -0.86 13.46 -13.80
CA GLU A 185 -0.70 14.93 -13.67
C GLU A 185 -0.98 15.40 -12.23
N MET A 186 -1.91 14.76 -11.52
CA MET A 186 -2.22 15.08 -10.13
C MET A 186 -1.15 14.62 -9.12
N LYS A 187 -0.23 13.70 -9.48
CA LYS A 187 0.89 13.30 -8.61
C LYS A 187 1.87 14.44 -8.30
N GLY A 188 1.82 15.55 -9.04
CA GLY A 188 2.68 16.74 -8.88
C GLY A 188 2.07 17.91 -8.10
N LEU A 189 0.85 17.80 -7.55
CA LEU A 189 0.23 18.87 -6.77
C LEU A 189 0.70 18.82 -5.30
N GLY A 190 2.00 19.00 -5.06
CA GLY A 190 2.55 19.01 -3.71
C GLY A 190 4.07 19.22 -3.70
N PRO A 191 4.66 19.61 -2.56
CA PRO A 191 6.10 19.69 -2.43
C PRO A 191 6.72 18.33 -2.79
N ASN A 192 7.79 18.37 -3.60
CA ASN A 192 8.46 17.19 -4.11
C ASN A 192 9.36 16.61 -3.00
N VAL A 193 8.81 15.69 -2.20
CA VAL A 193 9.40 15.24 -0.94
C VAL A 193 9.79 13.76 -0.92
N THR A 194 9.37 12.97 -1.91
CA THR A 194 9.66 11.53 -1.97
C THR A 194 10.87 11.22 -2.84
N GLN A 195 11.62 10.15 -2.53
CA GLN A 195 12.82 9.77 -3.30
C GLN A 195 12.50 9.48 -4.78
N SER A 196 11.32 8.93 -5.05
CA SER A 196 10.79 8.68 -6.39
C SER A 196 10.40 9.97 -7.12
N SER A 197 9.84 10.97 -6.42
CA SER A 197 9.54 12.27 -7.01
C SER A 197 10.78 13.15 -7.22
N GLN A 198 11.85 12.96 -6.43
CA GLN A 198 13.11 13.69 -6.55
C GLN A 198 13.99 13.26 -7.75
N LYS A 199 13.67 12.15 -8.41
CA LYS A 199 14.45 11.59 -9.54
C LYS A 199 14.32 12.40 -10.84
N ASN A 200 13.23 13.16 -10.99
CA ASN A 200 12.98 14.08 -12.11
C ASN A 200 13.12 15.55 -11.69
N VAL A 201 13.77 15.83 -10.56
CA VAL A 201 14.03 17.21 -10.13
C VAL A 201 15.24 17.74 -10.88
N VAL A 202 15.04 18.89 -11.49
CA VAL A 202 16.09 19.77 -11.98
C VAL A 202 16.90 20.24 -10.76
N LYS A 203 18.07 19.64 -10.54
CA LYS A 203 18.91 19.93 -9.38
C LYS A 203 19.98 20.98 -9.71
N SER A 204 20.17 21.27 -10.99
CA SER A 204 21.20 22.19 -11.48
C SER A 204 20.76 22.93 -12.74
N GLN A 205 21.44 24.04 -13.04
CA GLN A 205 21.22 24.81 -14.27
C GLN A 205 21.48 23.99 -15.54
N GLN A 206 22.35 22.97 -15.45
CA GLN A 206 22.58 22.03 -16.56
C GLN A 206 21.33 21.19 -16.85
N ASP A 207 20.61 20.76 -15.81
CA ASP A 207 19.36 20.00 -15.98
C ASP A 207 18.24 20.89 -16.56
N VAL A 208 18.30 22.22 -16.34
CA VAL A 208 17.40 23.19 -16.98
C VAL A 208 17.69 23.25 -18.47
N ASP A 209 18.96 23.39 -18.83
CA ASP A 209 19.40 23.51 -20.22
C ASP A 209 19.10 22.21 -21.01
N ASP A 210 19.31 21.04 -20.41
CA ASP A 210 19.00 19.73 -21.00
C ASP A 210 17.47 19.55 -21.26
N LEU A 211 16.62 20.11 -20.39
CA LEU A 211 15.16 20.10 -20.57
C LEU A 211 14.68 21.11 -21.62
N LEU A 212 15.37 22.23 -21.77
CA LEU A 212 15.07 23.22 -22.81
C LEU A 212 15.47 22.69 -24.20
N ASP A 213 16.60 21.99 -24.28
CA ASP A 213 17.02 21.26 -25.48
C ASP A 213 16.01 20.17 -25.89
N ASP A 214 15.43 19.42 -24.93
CA ASP A 214 14.40 18.40 -25.19
C ASP A 214 13.04 19.01 -25.59
N LEU A 215 12.73 20.23 -25.12
CA LEU A 215 11.54 21.00 -25.53
C LEU A 215 11.74 21.76 -26.86
N GLY A 216 12.96 21.78 -27.39
CA GLY A 216 13.30 22.40 -28.67
C GLY A 216 13.28 23.94 -28.67
N ILE A 217 13.55 24.58 -27.53
CA ILE A 217 13.67 26.05 -27.39
C ILE A 217 15.01 26.48 -26.80
#